data_AF-A0A1Q3WBU0-F1
#
_entry.id   AF-A0A1Q3WBU0-F1
#
_cell.length_a   1.000
_cell.length_b   1.000
_cell.length_c   1.000
_cell.angle_alpha   90.00
_cell.angle_beta   90.00
_cell.angle_gamma   90.00
#
_symmetry.space_group_name_H-M   'P 1'
#
loop_
_entity.id
_entity.type
_entity.pdbx_description
1 polymer ?
#
loop_
_entity_poly.entity_id
_entity_poly.type
_entity_poly.pdbx_seq_one_letter_code
_entity_poly.pdbx_strand_id
1 'polypeptide(L)'
;MRSATWQLLLGCLLGLLPLACVDPEELLLRGTVDIIVVEGTITNRAEPQLIRINRSKADPLTGRFGTTPMTKAKVEVVVDSAQIIPCHETQAGSYQLPADFKGQIGHAYQLRFVLPDGSHYQSNQQIMLSVPPIQRIYAQFNPESLAPGEAIGGSYRAAHDFFLDAQDPAGQSNYYRWEWTLWEKQDWCRSCAMGVYSINTVLSRYSANGAPIFVAGDSLLEDCFYPPATTIGLERYFVYDYSCRSQCWAVIHSHQLNVFADTYTNGSLLTGRKVAQIPYYQHASCLVEIRQTALNPQAYQYFKQFEEQTQKTGSLADSPPAALGGNIHNRADAQEGVVGYFTASAVSSTRYWLDRTDATKLPLGASDPAGASGLPGAELFYALNGRQPNPEPSPPNTPTVQILYKSLTTRPFTAICESNENQTPVKPEGWRD
;
A
#
# COMPACT_ATOMS: atom_id res chain seq x y z
N MET A 1 19.93 64.96 43.27
CA MET A 1 20.55 64.75 41.93
C MET A 1 20.72 63.26 41.57
N ARG A 2 19.76 62.37 41.88
CA ARG A 2 19.80 60.94 41.48
C ARG A 2 18.62 60.48 40.61
N SER A 3 17.65 61.37 40.34
CA SER A 3 16.43 61.05 39.60
C SER A 3 16.55 61.24 38.08
N ALA A 4 17.29 62.27 37.64
CA ALA A 4 17.37 62.62 36.22
C ALA A 4 18.27 61.64 35.44
N THR A 5 19.35 61.15 36.05
CA THR A 5 20.27 60.20 35.40
C THR A 5 19.65 58.82 35.22
N TRP A 6 18.77 58.38 36.13
CA TRP A 6 18.05 57.11 35.99
C TRP A 6 16.98 57.18 34.89
N GLN A 7 16.25 58.29 34.79
CA GLN A 7 15.25 58.48 33.74
C GLN A 7 15.88 58.58 32.33
N LEU A 8 17.07 59.17 32.22
CA LEU A 8 17.84 59.19 30.97
C LEU A 8 18.39 57.81 30.60
N LEU A 9 18.86 57.01 31.57
CA LEU A 9 19.30 55.64 31.32
C LEU A 9 18.15 54.69 30.99
N LEU A 10 16.98 54.84 31.62
CA LEU A 10 15.78 54.05 31.28
C LEU A 10 15.22 54.43 29.90
N GLY A 11 15.28 55.72 29.54
CA GLY A 11 14.88 56.21 28.22
C GLY A 11 15.79 55.72 27.09
N CYS A 12 17.11 55.68 27.33
CA CYS A 12 18.06 55.10 26.38
C CYS A 12 17.91 53.57 26.25
N LEU A 13 17.57 52.86 27.34
CA LEU A 13 17.37 51.40 27.29
C LEU A 13 16.03 51.02 26.61
N LEU A 14 14.97 51.83 26.75
CA LEU A 14 13.70 51.62 26.04
C LEU A 14 13.76 52.03 24.55
N GLY A 15 14.64 52.97 24.19
CA GLY A 15 14.82 53.43 22.81
C GLY A 15 15.58 52.45 21.90
N LEU A 16 16.26 51.46 22.46
CA LEU A 16 17.07 50.46 21.73
C LEU A 16 16.31 49.15 21.41
N LEU A 17 15.06 49.00 21.88
CA LEU A 17 14.26 47.79 21.64
C LEU A 17 13.60 47.62 20.24
N PRO A 18 13.40 48.65 19.39
CA PRO A 18 12.73 48.42 18.09
C PRO A 18 13.68 48.13 16.91
N LEU A 19 14.99 47.94 17.13
CA LEU A 19 15.93 47.60 16.03
C LEU A 19 16.19 46.09 15.86
N ALA A 20 15.50 45.24 16.61
CA ALA A 20 15.48 43.80 16.32
C ALA A 20 14.47 43.49 15.20
N CYS A 21 14.67 44.07 14.02
CA CYS A 21 14.17 43.45 12.81
C CYS A 21 15.04 42.22 12.59
N VAL A 22 14.55 41.05 12.99
CA VAL A 22 15.03 39.80 12.43
C VAL A 22 14.66 39.88 10.95
N ASP A 23 15.65 40.02 10.08
CA ASP A 23 15.44 39.87 8.65
C ASP A 23 14.81 38.49 8.45
N PRO A 24 13.57 38.39 7.94
CA PRO A 24 13.05 37.10 7.55
C PRO A 24 13.94 36.65 6.39
N GLU A 25 14.79 35.67 6.65
CA GLU A 25 15.48 34.99 5.58
C GLU A 25 14.39 34.44 4.67
N GLU A 26 14.22 35.05 3.50
CA GLU A 26 13.41 34.50 2.43
C GLU A 26 14.11 33.20 2.04
N LEU A 27 13.69 32.11 2.69
CA LEU A 27 13.88 30.76 2.21
C LEU A 27 13.25 30.73 0.82
N LEU A 28 14.06 31.07 -0.18
CA LEU A 28 13.86 30.69 -1.56
C LEU A 28 13.84 29.16 -1.53
N LEU A 29 12.65 28.58 -1.33
CA LEU A 29 12.36 27.17 -1.52
C LEU A 29 12.43 26.86 -3.03
N ARG A 30 13.59 27.12 -3.63
CA ARG A 30 13.96 26.57 -4.94
C ARG A 30 14.50 25.17 -4.70
N GLY A 31 13.57 24.29 -4.37
CA GLY A 31 13.83 22.86 -4.27
C GLY A 31 12.56 22.14 -4.68
N THR A 32 12.30 22.07 -5.99
CA THR A 32 11.50 20.95 -6.49
C THR A 32 12.35 19.72 -6.23
N VAL A 33 12.13 19.07 -5.09
CA VAL A 33 12.73 17.77 -4.81
C VAL A 33 12.16 16.83 -5.88
N ASP A 34 13.02 16.50 -6.83
CA ASP A 34 12.72 15.67 -7.97
C ASP A 34 13.56 14.41 -7.81
N ILE A 35 12.91 13.35 -7.33
CA ILE A 35 13.59 12.14 -6.86
C ILE A 35 13.02 10.94 -7.59
N ILE A 36 13.90 10.06 -8.05
CA ILE A 36 13.51 8.75 -8.56
C ILE A 36 13.38 7.80 -7.36
N VAL A 37 12.26 7.10 -7.29
CA VAL A 37 11.95 6.09 -6.28
C VAL A 37 11.92 4.73 -6.95
N VAL A 38 12.79 3.82 -6.51
CA VAL A 38 12.93 2.48 -7.08
C VAL A 38 12.77 1.41 -6.01
N GLU A 39 11.88 0.46 -6.25
CA GLU A 39 11.65 -0.67 -5.35
C GLU A 39 11.69 -1.97 -6.15
N GLY A 40 12.43 -2.96 -5.65
CA GLY A 40 12.46 -4.28 -6.25
C GLY A 40 13.09 -5.31 -5.33
N THR A 41 12.46 -6.47 -5.22
CA THR A 41 12.99 -7.61 -4.47
C THR A 41 12.99 -8.84 -5.36
N ILE A 42 14.14 -9.48 -5.50
CA ILE A 42 14.26 -10.78 -6.18
C ILE A 42 14.13 -11.89 -5.15
N THR A 43 13.19 -12.80 -5.35
CA THR A 43 12.95 -13.95 -4.47
C THR A 43 13.27 -15.28 -5.14
N ASN A 44 13.45 -16.32 -4.35
CA ASN A 44 13.62 -17.70 -4.84
C ASN A 44 12.29 -18.44 -5.06
N ARG A 45 11.17 -17.72 -5.02
CA ARG A 45 9.82 -18.28 -5.24
C ARG A 45 9.42 -18.17 -6.71
N ALA A 46 8.62 -19.12 -7.15
CA ALA A 46 8.03 -19.12 -8.48
C ALA A 46 6.80 -18.20 -8.49
N GLU A 47 7.05 -16.90 -8.43
CA GLU A 47 6.05 -15.84 -8.41
C GLU A 47 6.50 -14.66 -9.29
N PRO A 48 5.58 -13.82 -9.77
CA PRO A 48 5.93 -12.62 -10.52
C PRO A 48 6.91 -11.73 -9.75
N GLN A 49 8.11 -11.54 -10.28
CA GLN A 49 9.13 -10.66 -9.72
C GLN A 49 8.98 -9.27 -10.35
N LEU A 50 8.65 -8.27 -9.54
CA LEU A 50 8.32 -6.91 -9.98
C LEU A 50 9.35 -5.89 -9.50
N ILE A 51 9.66 -4.93 -10.37
CA ILE A 51 10.46 -3.75 -10.10
C ILE A 51 9.62 -2.52 -10.42
N ARG A 52 9.40 -1.66 -9.43
CA ARG A 52 8.63 -0.43 -9.58
C ARG A 52 9.58 0.77 -9.65
N ILE A 53 9.35 1.63 -10.64
CA ILE A 53 10.12 2.86 -10.86
C ILE A 53 9.15 4.02 -10.97
N ASN A 54 9.25 4.95 -10.01
CA ASN A 54 8.41 6.13 -9.92
C ASN A 54 9.27 7.39 -9.81
N ARG A 55 8.73 8.53 -10.21
CA ARG A 55 9.33 9.84 -10.00
C ARG A 55 8.47 10.61 -9.01
N SER A 56 9.04 10.96 -7.86
CA SER A 56 8.38 11.84 -6.89
C SER A 56 8.71 13.28 -7.24
N LYS A 57 7.67 14.08 -7.46
CA LYS A 57 7.81 15.51 -7.71
C LYS A 57 6.86 16.28 -6.81
N ALA A 58 7.41 17.22 -6.04
CA ALA A 58 6.60 18.15 -5.27
C ALA A 58 5.88 19.14 -6.21
N ASP A 59 4.58 19.32 -6.01
CA ASP A 59 3.81 20.38 -6.65
C ASP A 59 4.34 21.75 -6.19
N PRO A 60 4.83 22.61 -7.11
CA PRO A 60 5.39 23.91 -6.76
C PRO A 60 4.41 24.88 -6.07
N LEU A 61 3.10 24.70 -6.26
CA LEU A 61 2.07 25.60 -5.74
C LEU A 61 1.46 25.09 -4.42
N THR A 62 1.31 23.78 -4.29
CA THR A 62 0.65 23.18 -3.11
C THR A 62 1.62 22.51 -2.15
N GLY A 63 2.88 22.30 -2.54
CA GLY A 63 3.88 21.54 -1.78
C GLY A 63 3.51 20.06 -1.62
N ARG A 64 2.45 19.59 -2.26
CA ARG A 64 2.01 18.20 -2.17
C ARG A 64 2.94 17.31 -3.00
N PHE A 65 3.36 16.21 -2.41
CA PHE A 65 4.16 15.20 -3.11
C PHE A 65 3.23 14.28 -3.89
N GLY A 66 3.55 14.08 -5.18
CA GLY A 66 2.91 13.09 -6.03
C GLY A 66 3.95 12.21 -6.68
N THR A 67 3.62 10.94 -6.88
CA THR A 67 4.45 9.99 -7.64
C THR A 67 3.90 9.80 -9.03
N THR A 68 4.73 9.98 -10.05
CA THR A 68 4.40 9.65 -11.44
C THR A 68 5.15 8.39 -11.86
N PRO A 69 4.45 7.37 -12.40
CA PRO A 69 5.12 6.17 -12.88
C PRO A 69 6.05 6.48 -14.04
N MET A 70 7.27 5.91 -14.00
CA MET A 70 8.25 6.10 -15.07
C MET A 70 8.10 4.99 -16.10
N THR A 71 7.46 5.29 -17.23
CA THR A 71 7.18 4.31 -18.29
C THR A 71 8.29 4.23 -19.34
N LYS A 72 8.31 3.14 -20.12
CA LYS A 72 9.21 2.89 -21.26
C LYS A 72 10.70 2.86 -20.91
N ALA A 73 11.06 2.68 -19.65
CA ALA A 73 12.43 2.39 -19.25
C ALA A 73 12.85 1.00 -19.73
N LYS A 74 14.12 0.85 -20.12
CA LYS A 74 14.72 -0.46 -20.35
C LYS A 74 15.26 -0.95 -19.00
N VAL A 75 14.61 -1.95 -18.41
CA VAL A 75 14.96 -2.49 -17.09
C VAL A 75 15.50 -3.91 -17.22
N GLU A 76 16.60 -4.20 -16.54
CA GLU A 76 17.26 -5.51 -16.57
C GLU A 76 17.89 -5.86 -15.22
N VAL A 77 17.92 -7.16 -14.89
CA VAL A 77 18.62 -7.70 -13.72
C VAL A 77 19.82 -8.50 -14.19
N VAL A 78 20.99 -8.18 -13.64
CA VAL A 78 22.24 -8.88 -13.94
C VAL A 78 22.54 -9.87 -12.81
N VAL A 79 22.74 -11.14 -13.17
CA VAL A 79 23.09 -12.25 -12.27
C VAL A 79 24.58 -12.55 -12.40
N ASP A 80 25.29 -12.58 -11.27
CA ASP A 80 26.74 -12.85 -11.15
C ASP A 80 27.60 -12.03 -12.10
N SER A 81 27.20 -10.78 -12.37
CA SER A 81 27.87 -9.85 -13.30
C SER A 81 27.92 -10.30 -14.77
N ALA A 82 27.26 -11.40 -15.14
CA ALA A 82 27.38 -12.00 -16.47
C ALA A 82 26.03 -12.16 -17.18
N GLN A 83 25.08 -12.85 -16.56
CA GLN A 83 23.80 -13.14 -17.19
C GLN A 83 22.85 -11.95 -17.05
N ILE A 84 22.25 -11.51 -18.15
CA ILE A 84 21.28 -10.40 -18.16
C ILE A 84 19.88 -10.96 -18.36
N ILE A 85 18.98 -10.64 -17.43
CA ILE A 85 17.57 -10.99 -17.49
C ILE A 85 16.76 -9.71 -17.74
N PRO A 86 16.18 -9.55 -18.95
CA PRO A 86 15.41 -8.36 -19.27
C PRO A 86 14.03 -8.40 -18.59
N CYS A 87 13.53 -7.23 -18.18
CA CYS A 87 12.16 -7.07 -17.70
C CYS A 87 11.26 -6.55 -18.84
N HIS A 88 9.95 -6.74 -18.70
CA HIS A 88 8.94 -6.14 -19.56
C HIS A 88 7.96 -5.31 -18.72
N GLU A 89 7.51 -4.19 -19.26
CA GLU A 89 6.55 -3.33 -18.56
C GLU A 89 5.14 -3.95 -18.63
N THR A 90 4.51 -4.18 -17.47
CA THR A 90 3.17 -4.78 -17.37
C THR A 90 2.11 -3.75 -17.04
N GLN A 91 2.46 -2.78 -16.20
CA GLN A 91 1.68 -1.59 -15.88
C GLN A 91 2.61 -0.39 -15.93
N ALA A 92 2.06 0.82 -16.05
CA ALA A 92 2.86 2.03 -16.08
C ALA A 92 3.82 2.08 -14.89
N GLY A 93 5.14 2.10 -15.16
CA GLY A 93 6.19 2.12 -14.13
C GLY A 93 6.40 0.82 -13.35
N SER A 94 5.76 -0.28 -13.75
CA SER A 94 5.93 -1.62 -13.17
C SER A 94 6.54 -2.57 -14.19
N TYR A 95 7.72 -3.09 -13.88
CA TYR A 95 8.54 -3.91 -14.74
C TYR A 95 8.67 -5.32 -14.17
N GLN A 96 8.23 -6.31 -14.94
CA GLN A 96 8.22 -7.72 -14.53
C GLN A 96 9.33 -8.51 -15.23
N LEU A 97 10.03 -9.34 -14.47
CA LEU A 97 10.93 -10.37 -15.02
C LEU A 97 10.13 -11.48 -15.74
N PRO A 98 10.78 -12.34 -16.53
CA PRO A 98 10.12 -13.52 -17.10
C PRO A 98 9.40 -14.34 -16.02
N ALA A 99 8.20 -14.84 -16.31
CA ALA A 99 7.34 -15.49 -15.32
C ALA A 99 7.93 -16.79 -14.73
N ASP A 100 8.89 -17.41 -15.43
CA ASP A 100 9.63 -18.60 -15.01
C ASP A 100 10.91 -18.27 -14.21
N PHE A 101 11.30 -16.99 -14.16
CA PHE A 101 12.48 -16.56 -13.44
C PHE A 101 12.26 -16.61 -11.93
N LYS A 102 13.20 -17.27 -11.24
CA LYS A 102 13.34 -17.24 -9.78
C LYS A 102 14.80 -17.09 -9.43
N GLY A 103 15.08 -16.31 -8.39
CA GLY A 103 16.42 -16.19 -7.86
C GLY A 103 16.91 -17.49 -7.23
N GLN A 104 18.21 -17.58 -7.05
CA GLN A 104 18.92 -18.73 -6.52
C GLN A 104 19.80 -18.27 -5.36
N ILE A 105 19.76 -19.04 -4.28
CA ILE A 105 20.53 -18.76 -3.07
C ILE A 105 22.03 -18.79 -3.41
N GLY A 106 22.78 -17.80 -2.90
CA GLY A 106 24.22 -17.66 -3.12
C GLY A 106 24.61 -16.85 -4.36
N HIS A 107 23.68 -16.63 -5.29
CA HIS A 107 23.92 -15.80 -6.47
C HIS A 107 23.79 -14.31 -6.17
N ALA A 108 24.51 -13.49 -6.93
CA ALA A 108 24.50 -12.03 -6.80
C ALA A 108 23.63 -11.38 -7.87
N TYR A 109 22.75 -10.46 -7.47
CA TYR A 109 21.82 -9.75 -8.34
C TYR A 109 22.11 -8.26 -8.36
N GLN A 110 22.03 -7.63 -9.52
CA GLN A 110 22.17 -6.19 -9.70
C GLN A 110 21.09 -5.66 -10.63
N LEU A 111 20.36 -4.63 -10.21
CA LEU A 111 19.43 -3.91 -11.06
C LEU A 111 20.18 -2.95 -11.97
N ARG A 112 19.79 -2.87 -13.24
CA ARG A 112 20.20 -1.81 -14.18
C ARG A 112 18.98 -1.31 -14.92
N PHE A 113 18.90 -0.01 -15.14
CA PHE A 113 17.87 0.53 -16.02
C PHE A 113 18.32 1.78 -16.76
N VAL A 114 17.70 2.00 -17.91
CA VAL A 114 17.91 3.17 -18.77
C VAL A 114 16.56 3.85 -18.98
N LEU A 115 16.47 5.12 -18.64
CA LEU A 115 15.27 5.91 -18.85
C LEU A 115 15.16 6.38 -20.32
N PRO A 116 13.97 6.81 -20.79
CA PRO A 116 13.77 7.28 -22.16
C PRO A 116 14.64 8.48 -22.56
N ASP A 117 15.12 9.26 -21.60
CA ASP A 117 16.05 10.38 -21.81
C ASP A 117 17.52 9.96 -21.98
N GLY A 118 17.80 8.66 -21.86
CA GLY A 118 19.13 8.08 -21.98
C GLY A 118 19.93 8.03 -20.67
N SER A 119 19.36 8.47 -19.53
CA SER A 119 20.04 8.37 -18.24
C SER A 119 20.14 6.91 -17.77
N HIS A 120 21.29 6.55 -17.18
CA HIS A 120 21.66 5.18 -16.84
C HIS A 120 21.81 5.01 -15.33
N TYR A 121 21.13 4.01 -14.77
CA TYR A 121 21.16 3.71 -13.33
C TYR A 121 21.57 2.27 -13.08
N GLN A 122 22.16 2.03 -11.93
CA GLN A 122 22.46 0.69 -11.45
C GLN A 122 22.35 0.60 -9.94
N SER A 123 22.04 -0.59 -9.42
CA SER A 123 22.18 -0.87 -8.00
C SER A 123 23.57 -1.38 -7.62
N ASN A 124 23.87 -1.45 -6.34
CA ASN A 124 24.89 -2.33 -5.81
C ASN A 124 24.49 -3.80 -6.00
N GLN A 125 25.46 -4.71 -5.96
CA GLN A 125 25.18 -6.15 -5.98
C GLN A 125 24.56 -6.60 -4.66
N GLN A 126 23.62 -7.55 -4.76
CA GLN A 126 22.87 -8.10 -3.65
C GLN A 126 22.94 -9.62 -3.72
N ILE A 127 23.60 -10.24 -2.76
CA ILE A 127 23.68 -11.69 -2.66
C ILE A 127 22.41 -12.22 -2.00
N MET A 128 21.78 -13.21 -2.63
CA MET A 128 20.62 -13.87 -2.06
C MET A 128 21.03 -14.81 -0.92
N LEU A 129 20.77 -14.41 0.31
CA LEU A 129 21.05 -15.22 1.50
C LEU A 129 19.96 -16.28 1.70
N SER A 130 20.34 -17.43 2.28
CA SER A 130 19.40 -18.46 2.72
C SER A 130 18.60 -17.99 3.94
N VAL A 131 17.37 -18.46 4.06
CA VAL A 131 16.48 -18.16 5.20
C VAL A 131 16.06 -19.47 5.87
N PRO A 132 16.07 -19.56 7.21
CA PRO A 132 15.63 -20.77 7.90
C PRO A 132 14.11 -20.99 7.71
N PRO A 133 13.65 -22.25 7.73
CA PRO A 133 12.22 -22.55 7.68
C PRO A 133 11.51 -22.06 8.94
N ILE A 134 10.23 -21.65 8.78
CA ILE A 134 9.37 -21.34 9.91
C ILE A 134 8.93 -22.66 10.55
N GLN A 135 9.22 -22.88 11.83
CA GLN A 135 8.91 -24.14 12.51
C GLN A 135 7.49 -24.17 13.06
N ARG A 136 7.07 -23.07 13.69
CA ARG A 136 5.73 -22.92 14.25
C ARG A 136 5.22 -21.52 14.00
N ILE A 137 3.93 -21.40 13.74
CA ILE A 137 3.20 -20.15 13.65
C ILE A 137 1.89 -20.29 14.42
N TYR A 138 1.49 -19.25 15.13
CA TYR A 138 0.24 -19.19 15.86
C TYR A 138 -0.22 -17.74 16.01
N ALA A 139 -1.52 -17.55 16.20
CA ALA A 139 -2.14 -16.25 16.38
C ALA A 139 -2.82 -16.15 17.74
N GLN A 140 -2.88 -14.94 18.29
CA GLN A 140 -3.65 -14.63 19.49
C GLN A 140 -4.37 -13.29 19.31
N PHE A 141 -5.67 -13.26 19.59
CA PHE A 141 -6.43 -12.02 19.58
C PHE A 141 -5.95 -11.06 20.66
N ASN A 142 -5.76 -9.80 20.29
CA ASN A 142 -5.39 -8.73 21.18
C ASN A 142 -6.25 -7.48 20.90
N PRO A 143 -7.08 -7.05 21.86
CA PRO A 143 -8.01 -5.93 21.69
C PRO A 143 -7.34 -4.56 21.54
N GLU A 144 -6.04 -4.44 21.81
CA GLU A 144 -5.28 -3.19 21.83
C GLU A 144 -3.89 -3.34 21.18
N SER A 145 -3.79 -4.23 20.20
CA SER A 145 -2.53 -4.57 19.54
C SER A 145 -1.91 -3.42 18.75
N LEU A 146 -2.68 -2.78 17.87
CA LEU A 146 -2.15 -1.79 16.92
C LEU A 146 -1.70 -0.53 17.66
N ALA A 147 -0.61 0.13 17.26
CA ALA A 147 -0.25 1.43 17.82
C ALA A 147 -1.30 2.50 17.43
N PRO A 148 -1.39 3.65 18.14
CA PRO A 148 -2.34 4.71 17.78
C PRO A 148 -2.22 5.20 16.33
N GLY A 149 -1.00 5.32 15.79
CA GLY A 149 -0.76 5.70 14.39
C GLY A 149 -1.10 4.61 13.37
N GLU A 150 -1.36 3.39 13.83
CA GLU A 150 -1.68 2.21 13.03
C GLU A 150 -3.15 1.78 13.20
N ALA A 151 -3.90 2.52 14.02
CA ALA A 151 -5.30 2.24 14.28
C ALA A 151 -6.11 2.39 12.99
N ILE A 152 -6.92 1.38 12.68
CA ILE A 152 -7.86 1.43 11.56
C ILE A 152 -9.11 2.23 11.98
N GLY A 153 -9.78 2.88 11.02
CA GLY A 153 -10.93 3.73 11.33
C GLY A 153 -10.63 4.87 12.33
N GLY A 154 -9.36 5.29 12.42
CA GLY A 154 -8.89 6.40 13.26
C GLY A 154 -8.64 6.07 14.74
N SER A 155 -9.23 5.01 15.29
CA SER A 155 -9.05 4.67 16.72
C SER A 155 -9.16 3.19 17.06
N TYR A 156 -9.50 2.33 16.09
CA TYR A 156 -9.71 0.91 16.34
C TYR A 156 -8.39 0.15 16.30
N ARG A 157 -8.07 -0.50 17.42
CA ARG A 157 -6.73 -1.08 17.69
C ARG A 157 -6.72 -2.60 17.82
N ALA A 158 -7.85 -3.28 17.67
CA ALA A 158 -7.92 -4.72 17.83
C ALA A 158 -7.33 -5.44 16.62
N ALA A 159 -6.50 -6.45 16.87
CA ALA A 159 -5.86 -7.27 15.85
C ALA A 159 -5.55 -8.67 16.39
N HIS A 160 -5.26 -9.58 15.48
CA HIS A 160 -4.62 -10.86 15.82
C HIS A 160 -3.11 -10.72 15.71
N ASP A 161 -2.43 -10.97 16.82
CA ASP A 161 -0.97 -10.97 16.91
C ASP A 161 -0.45 -12.34 16.47
N PHE A 162 0.40 -12.34 15.45
CA PHE A 162 1.04 -13.53 14.94
C PHE A 162 2.44 -13.67 15.52
N PHE A 163 2.70 -14.86 16.03
CA PHE A 163 3.97 -15.24 16.60
C PHE A 163 4.55 -16.42 15.82
N LEU A 164 5.87 -16.44 15.68
CA LEU A 164 6.56 -17.59 15.11
C LEU A 164 7.73 -18.07 15.94
N ASP A 165 8.04 -19.35 15.70
CA ASP A 165 9.24 -20.00 16.17
C ASP A 165 10.11 -20.40 14.96
N ALA A 166 11.41 -20.11 15.02
CA ALA A 166 12.37 -20.48 13.98
C ALA A 166 13.76 -20.72 14.59
N GLN A 167 14.50 -21.67 14.00
CA GLN A 167 15.89 -21.91 14.40
C GLN A 167 16.83 -20.99 13.64
N ASP A 168 17.49 -20.09 14.38
CA ASP A 168 18.54 -19.23 13.83
C ASP A 168 19.81 -20.05 13.53
N PRO A 169 20.44 -19.90 12.35
CA PRO A 169 21.71 -20.52 12.04
C PRO A 169 22.86 -19.91 12.85
N ALA A 170 23.58 -20.73 13.61
CA ALA A 170 24.68 -20.27 14.46
C ALA A 170 25.92 -19.81 13.68
N GLY A 171 26.68 -18.87 14.26
CA GLY A 171 28.04 -18.53 13.82
C GLY A 171 28.11 -17.50 12.69
N GLN A 172 26.98 -16.86 12.34
CA GLN A 172 26.89 -15.76 11.40
C GLN A 172 25.95 -14.69 11.96
N SER A 173 26.04 -13.44 11.49
CA SER A 173 25.06 -12.41 11.83
C SER A 173 23.88 -12.52 10.87
N ASN A 174 22.71 -12.89 11.39
CA ASN A 174 21.50 -13.04 10.61
C ASN A 174 20.57 -11.83 10.76
N TYR A 175 20.00 -11.41 9.62
CA TYR A 175 19.02 -10.34 9.58
C TYR A 175 17.77 -10.85 8.89
N TYR A 176 16.62 -10.56 9.48
CA TYR A 176 15.33 -11.03 8.99
C TYR A 176 14.37 -9.88 8.80
N ARG A 177 13.46 -10.05 7.84
CA ARG A 177 12.28 -9.22 7.67
C ARG A 177 11.06 -10.11 7.53
N TRP A 178 9.96 -9.67 8.13
CA TRP A 178 8.66 -10.31 7.96
C TRP A 178 7.69 -9.38 7.26
N GLU A 179 6.88 -9.98 6.41
CA GLU A 179 5.74 -9.35 5.76
C GLU A 179 4.58 -10.34 5.76
N TRP A 180 3.37 -9.82 5.61
CA TRP A 180 2.18 -10.63 5.58
C TRP A 180 1.25 -10.24 4.44
N THR A 181 0.54 -11.23 3.92
CA THR A 181 -0.59 -11.04 3.02
C THR A 181 -1.81 -11.71 3.62
N LEU A 182 -2.91 -10.97 3.67
CA LEU A 182 -4.19 -11.39 4.20
C LEU A 182 -5.16 -11.52 3.03
N TRP A 183 -5.90 -12.63 3.00
CA TRP A 183 -7.08 -12.78 2.17
C TRP A 183 -8.32 -12.77 3.04
N GLU A 184 -9.24 -11.88 2.74
CA GLU A 184 -10.57 -11.78 3.38
C GLU A 184 -11.64 -12.11 2.37
N LYS A 185 -12.67 -12.86 2.75
CA LYS A 185 -13.82 -13.06 1.86
C LYS A 185 -14.53 -11.73 1.66
N GLN A 186 -14.77 -11.35 0.41
CA GLN A 186 -15.37 -10.08 0.03
C GLN A 186 -16.73 -10.31 -0.65
N ASP A 187 -17.78 -9.67 -0.14
CA ASP A 187 -19.14 -9.79 -0.69
C ASP A 187 -19.56 -8.57 -1.55
N TRP A 188 -18.76 -7.50 -1.57
CA TRP A 188 -19.00 -6.28 -2.35
C TRP A 188 -17.85 -6.04 -3.34
N CYS A 189 -18.13 -6.06 -4.63
CA CYS A 189 -17.10 -6.18 -5.69
C CYS A 189 -16.86 -4.90 -6.49
N ARG A 190 -17.83 -3.97 -6.50
CA ARG A 190 -17.70 -2.74 -7.29
C ARG A 190 -18.41 -1.58 -6.60
N SER A 191 -17.78 -0.42 -6.64
CA SER A 191 -18.37 0.85 -6.24
C SER A 191 -18.35 1.80 -7.44
N CYS A 192 -19.52 2.26 -7.87
CA CYS A 192 -19.66 3.19 -8.98
C CYS A 192 -20.02 4.58 -8.44
N ALA A 193 -18.99 5.40 -8.21
CA ALA A 193 -19.19 6.81 -7.83
C ALA A 193 -19.63 7.62 -9.05
N MET A 194 -20.73 8.37 -8.95
CA MET A 194 -21.32 9.12 -10.06
C MET A 194 -21.71 8.26 -11.28
N GLY A 195 -21.92 6.95 -11.07
CA GLY A 195 -22.23 6.01 -12.14
C GLY A 195 -23.09 4.85 -11.66
N VAL A 196 -23.47 3.99 -12.61
CA VAL A 196 -24.23 2.77 -12.34
C VAL A 196 -23.55 1.58 -13.00
N TYR A 197 -23.53 0.43 -12.33
CA TYR A 197 -22.98 -0.79 -12.93
C TYR A 197 -23.85 -1.27 -14.09
N SER A 198 -23.21 -1.70 -15.17
CA SER A 198 -23.89 -2.24 -16.32
C SER A 198 -23.17 -3.47 -16.88
N ILE A 199 -23.94 -4.54 -17.07
CA ILE A 199 -23.45 -5.78 -17.71
C ILE A 199 -23.11 -5.52 -19.17
N ASN A 200 -23.94 -4.72 -19.86
CA ASN A 200 -23.75 -4.40 -21.28
C ASN A 200 -23.25 -2.97 -21.48
N THR A 201 -22.65 -2.71 -22.64
CA THR A 201 -22.31 -1.35 -23.07
C THR A 201 -23.53 -0.46 -23.03
N VAL A 202 -23.35 0.82 -22.73
CA VAL A 202 -24.47 1.77 -22.64
C VAL A 202 -24.36 2.76 -23.78
N LEU A 203 -25.42 2.84 -24.56
CA LEU A 203 -25.53 3.70 -25.71
C LEU A 203 -26.30 4.96 -25.32
N SER A 204 -25.62 6.11 -25.40
CA SER A 204 -26.26 7.41 -25.28
C SER A 204 -27.07 7.70 -26.54
N ARG A 205 -28.34 8.04 -26.35
CA ARG A 205 -29.27 8.57 -27.35
C ARG A 205 -29.74 9.93 -26.87
N TYR A 206 -30.37 10.69 -27.75
CA TYR A 206 -30.93 12.00 -27.40
C TYR A 206 -32.41 12.01 -27.74
N SER A 207 -33.21 12.48 -26.79
CA SER A 207 -34.63 12.74 -27.00
C SER A 207 -34.84 13.94 -27.93
N ALA A 208 -36.07 14.17 -28.35
CA ALA A 208 -36.44 15.31 -29.20
C ALA A 208 -36.12 16.69 -28.57
N ASN A 209 -36.08 16.78 -27.23
CA ASN A 209 -35.67 17.98 -26.49
C ASN A 209 -34.17 18.00 -26.13
N GLY A 210 -33.35 17.10 -26.70
CA GLY A 210 -31.90 17.07 -26.52
C GLY A 210 -31.42 16.45 -25.20
N ALA A 211 -32.31 15.88 -24.39
CA ALA A 211 -31.93 15.21 -23.16
C ALA A 211 -31.33 13.82 -23.45
N PRO A 212 -30.24 13.42 -22.76
CA PRO A 212 -29.66 12.10 -22.97
C PRO A 212 -30.60 10.99 -22.46
N ILE A 213 -30.76 9.95 -23.27
CA ILE A 213 -31.44 8.69 -22.93
C ILE A 213 -30.39 7.58 -23.02
N PHE A 214 -30.25 6.78 -21.96
CA PHE A 214 -29.30 5.68 -21.93
C PHE A 214 -30.01 4.36 -22.24
N VAL A 215 -29.50 3.64 -23.23
CA VAL A 215 -30.05 2.35 -23.66
C VAL A 215 -28.95 1.30 -23.60
N ALA A 216 -29.25 0.12 -23.06
CA ALA A 216 -28.33 -1.00 -23.08
C ALA A 216 -28.05 -1.44 -24.52
N GLY A 217 -26.77 -1.49 -24.87
CA GLY A 217 -26.25 -2.10 -26.09
C GLY A 217 -26.17 -3.61 -25.97
N ASP A 218 -25.66 -4.25 -27.03
CA ASP A 218 -25.60 -5.71 -27.14
C ASP A 218 -24.22 -6.30 -26.74
N SER A 219 -23.19 -5.45 -26.61
CA SER A 219 -21.84 -5.88 -26.23
C SER A 219 -21.68 -5.94 -24.71
N LEU A 220 -20.79 -6.80 -24.22
CA LEU A 220 -20.44 -6.90 -22.79
C LEU A 220 -19.62 -5.67 -22.35
N LEU A 221 -19.89 -5.18 -21.14
CA LEU A 221 -19.13 -4.15 -20.43
C LEU A 221 -18.66 -4.65 -19.07
N GLU A 222 -19.57 -5.16 -18.23
CA GLU A 222 -19.34 -5.61 -16.84
C GLU A 222 -18.56 -4.58 -15.99
N ASP A 223 -18.91 -3.30 -16.13
CA ASP A 223 -18.26 -2.18 -15.45
C ASP A 223 -19.25 -1.03 -15.15
N CYS A 224 -18.80 -0.04 -14.38
CA CYS A 224 -19.48 1.21 -14.12
C CYS A 224 -19.62 2.02 -15.41
N PHE A 225 -20.86 2.32 -15.76
CA PHE A 225 -21.19 3.33 -16.74
C PHE A 225 -21.25 4.70 -16.07
N TYR A 226 -20.46 5.64 -16.59
CA TYR A 226 -20.46 7.03 -16.18
C TYR A 226 -21.21 7.87 -17.23
N PRO A 227 -22.37 8.45 -16.87
CA PRO A 227 -23.11 9.32 -17.78
C PRO A 227 -22.29 10.58 -18.11
N PRO A 228 -22.49 11.20 -19.29
CA PRO A 228 -21.87 12.47 -19.63
C PRO A 228 -22.21 13.56 -18.61
N ALA A 229 -21.28 14.48 -18.36
CA ALA A 229 -21.46 15.59 -17.41
C ALA A 229 -22.66 16.51 -17.73
N THR A 230 -23.18 16.47 -18.96
CA THR A 230 -24.36 17.22 -19.39
C THR A 230 -25.69 16.59 -18.96
N THR A 231 -25.66 15.44 -18.28
CA THR A 231 -26.86 14.74 -17.82
C THR A 231 -27.49 15.47 -16.63
N ILE A 232 -28.76 15.82 -16.77
CA ILE A 232 -29.56 16.50 -15.73
C ILE A 232 -29.77 15.53 -14.54
N GLY A 233 -29.71 16.02 -13.30
CA GLY A 233 -29.89 15.20 -12.10
C GLY A 233 -28.60 14.65 -11.47
N LEU A 234 -27.44 15.01 -12.02
CA LEU A 234 -26.12 14.66 -11.48
C LEU A 234 -25.53 15.74 -10.56
N GLU A 235 -26.33 16.68 -10.06
CA GLU A 235 -25.83 17.81 -9.25
C GLU A 235 -25.38 17.36 -7.85
N ARG A 236 -25.84 16.18 -7.41
CA ARG A 236 -25.47 15.61 -6.11
C ARG A 236 -24.59 14.39 -6.29
N TYR A 237 -23.54 14.32 -5.48
CA TYR A 237 -22.70 13.12 -5.40
C TYR A 237 -23.54 11.91 -4.97
N PHE A 238 -23.41 10.80 -5.69
CA PHE A 238 -23.95 9.51 -5.32
C PHE A 238 -22.94 8.41 -5.64
N VAL A 239 -23.08 7.29 -4.95
CA VAL A 239 -22.30 6.07 -5.20
C VAL A 239 -23.21 4.89 -5.00
N TYR A 240 -23.14 3.90 -5.89
CA TYR A 240 -23.79 2.61 -5.68
C TYR A 240 -22.74 1.52 -5.55
N ASP A 241 -22.93 0.65 -4.58
CA ASP A 241 -22.10 -0.53 -4.34
C ASP A 241 -22.85 -1.78 -4.78
N TYR A 242 -22.11 -2.68 -5.41
CA TYR A 242 -22.65 -3.87 -6.06
C TYR A 242 -22.05 -5.11 -5.43
N SER A 243 -22.92 -6.00 -4.97
CA SER A 243 -22.49 -7.27 -4.38
C SER A 243 -21.84 -8.17 -5.42
N CYS A 244 -20.94 -9.01 -4.95
CA CYS A 244 -20.20 -9.97 -5.77
C CYS A 244 -21.12 -11.05 -6.33
N ARG A 245 -21.04 -11.27 -7.65
CA ARG A 245 -21.67 -12.40 -8.36
C ARG A 245 -20.81 -13.65 -8.33
N SER A 246 -19.50 -13.47 -8.43
CA SER A 246 -18.48 -14.51 -8.35
C SER A 246 -17.86 -14.54 -6.96
N GLN A 247 -17.08 -15.59 -6.66
CA GLN A 247 -16.22 -15.55 -5.48
C GLN A 247 -15.24 -14.38 -5.59
N CYS A 248 -14.93 -13.75 -4.45
CA CYS A 248 -14.00 -12.65 -4.37
C CYS A 248 -13.30 -12.66 -3.02
N TRP A 249 -12.01 -12.35 -3.06
CA TRP A 249 -11.20 -12.14 -1.87
C TRP A 249 -10.53 -10.80 -1.95
N ALA A 250 -10.66 -9.99 -0.91
CA ALA A 250 -9.81 -8.82 -0.72
C ALA A 250 -8.40 -9.32 -0.36
N VAL A 251 -7.39 -8.76 -1.03
CA VAL A 251 -5.97 -9.03 -0.78
C VAL A 251 -5.41 -7.80 -0.07
N ILE A 252 -4.97 -7.98 1.18
CA ILE A 252 -4.46 -6.90 2.02
C ILE A 252 -3.02 -7.23 2.38
N HIS A 253 -2.11 -6.29 2.13
CA HIS A 253 -0.68 -6.47 2.36
C HIS A 253 -0.21 -5.71 3.59
N SER A 254 0.85 -6.20 4.23
CA SER A 254 1.54 -5.47 5.29
C SER A 254 2.22 -4.21 4.75
N HIS A 255 1.93 -3.06 5.35
CA HIS A 255 2.66 -1.82 5.11
C HIS A 255 3.73 -1.52 6.17
N GLN A 256 3.67 -2.23 7.30
CA GLN A 256 4.66 -2.12 8.36
C GLN A 256 5.89 -2.96 8.03
N LEU A 257 7.06 -2.35 8.21
CA LEU A 257 8.33 -3.02 8.29
C LEU A 257 8.49 -3.64 9.67
N ASN A 258 8.87 -4.91 9.68
CA ASN A 258 9.31 -5.63 10.87
C ASN A 258 10.66 -6.24 10.55
N VAL A 259 11.72 -5.58 10.99
CA VAL A 259 13.10 -6.05 10.79
C VAL A 259 13.75 -6.50 12.10
N PHE A 260 14.63 -7.49 12.01
CA PHE A 260 15.32 -8.04 13.16
C PHE A 260 16.76 -8.41 12.84
N ALA A 261 17.62 -8.24 13.84
CA ALA A 261 18.98 -8.74 13.85
C ALA A 261 19.14 -9.71 15.04
N ASP A 262 19.82 -10.82 14.80
CA ASP A 262 20.09 -11.87 15.79
C ASP A 262 21.24 -11.55 16.77
N THR A 263 21.68 -10.30 16.85
CA THR A 263 22.91 -9.89 17.56
C THR A 263 22.99 -10.40 19.00
N TYR A 264 21.84 -10.57 19.66
CA TYR A 264 21.74 -11.05 21.05
C TYR A 264 21.18 -12.48 21.18
N THR A 265 20.90 -13.15 20.06
CA THR A 265 20.24 -14.47 20.01
C THR A 265 20.88 -15.41 18.98
N ASN A 266 22.09 -15.11 18.50
CA ASN A 266 22.78 -15.87 17.45
C ASN A 266 22.79 -17.38 17.77
N GLY A 267 22.31 -18.19 16.83
CA GLY A 267 22.22 -19.63 16.92
C GLY A 267 21.15 -20.17 17.89
N SER A 268 20.40 -19.29 18.56
CA SER A 268 19.35 -19.68 19.50
C SER A 268 18.01 -19.87 18.80
N LEU A 269 17.11 -20.60 19.44
CA LEU A 269 15.74 -20.71 18.96
C LEU A 269 15.02 -19.37 19.15
N LEU A 270 14.64 -18.72 18.04
CA LEU A 270 13.70 -17.61 18.07
C LEU A 270 12.35 -18.20 18.48
N THR A 271 11.88 -17.88 19.69
CA THR A 271 10.62 -18.42 20.24
C THR A 271 9.64 -17.29 20.49
N GLY A 272 8.41 -17.43 20.03
CA GLY A 272 7.33 -16.48 20.27
C GLY A 272 7.62 -15.08 19.73
N ARG A 273 8.34 -14.97 18.61
CA ARG A 273 8.63 -13.67 18.00
C ARG A 273 7.34 -13.14 17.36
N LYS A 274 6.86 -11.98 17.82
CA LYS A 274 5.76 -11.27 17.16
C LYS A 274 6.22 -10.78 15.78
N VAL A 275 5.55 -11.24 14.73
CA VAL A 275 5.95 -10.99 13.33
C VAL A 275 4.89 -10.24 12.52
N ALA A 276 3.62 -10.32 12.91
CA ALA A 276 2.55 -9.62 12.23
C ALA A 276 1.43 -9.25 13.20
N GLN A 277 0.66 -8.24 12.80
CA GLN A 277 -0.55 -7.76 13.45
C GLN A 277 -1.60 -7.65 12.36
N ILE A 278 -2.59 -8.55 12.40
CA ILE A 278 -3.65 -8.58 11.39
C ILE A 278 -4.88 -7.85 11.96
N PRO A 279 -5.22 -6.65 11.48
CA PRO A 279 -6.34 -5.90 12.02
C PRO A 279 -7.65 -6.70 11.93
N TYR A 280 -8.51 -6.53 12.92
CA TYR A 280 -9.76 -7.28 12.98
C TYR A 280 -10.88 -6.58 12.18
N TYR A 281 -10.87 -6.80 10.86
CA TYR A 281 -11.76 -6.15 9.89
C TYR A 281 -13.20 -6.68 9.92
N GLN A 282 -13.37 -8.00 9.97
CA GLN A 282 -14.67 -8.69 9.94
C GLN A 282 -14.64 -9.97 10.78
N HIS A 283 -15.79 -10.51 11.16
CA HIS A 283 -15.87 -11.72 11.98
C HIS A 283 -15.47 -13.00 11.24
N ALA A 284 -15.56 -13.00 9.90
CA ALA A 284 -15.34 -14.21 9.10
C ALA A 284 -13.90 -14.70 9.23
N SER A 285 -13.72 -16.02 9.13
CA SER A 285 -12.39 -16.61 9.07
C SER A 285 -11.64 -16.16 7.81
N CYS A 286 -10.33 -16.07 7.91
CA CYS A 286 -9.49 -15.54 6.84
C CYS A 286 -8.19 -16.35 6.68
N LEU A 287 -7.49 -16.14 5.56
CA LEU A 287 -6.21 -16.78 5.29
C LEU A 287 -5.10 -15.74 5.43
N VAL A 288 -4.04 -16.07 6.16
CA VAL A 288 -2.87 -15.21 6.33
C VAL A 288 -1.63 -15.96 5.85
N GLU A 289 -0.85 -15.37 4.95
CA GLU A 289 0.49 -15.83 4.60
C GLU A 289 1.51 -14.96 5.31
N ILE A 290 2.39 -15.57 6.11
CA ILE A 290 3.56 -14.91 6.67
C ILE A 290 4.76 -15.30 5.82
N ARG A 291 5.51 -14.30 5.37
CA ARG A 291 6.78 -14.47 4.66
C ARG A 291 7.91 -13.98 5.52
N GLN A 292 8.90 -14.83 5.71
CA GLN A 292 10.17 -14.53 6.33
C GLN A 292 11.24 -14.45 5.24
N THR A 293 11.94 -13.33 5.18
CA THR A 293 13.05 -13.09 4.26
C THR A 293 14.35 -12.86 5.02
N ALA A 294 15.44 -13.37 4.44
CA ALA A 294 16.78 -13.04 4.91
C ALA A 294 17.28 -11.75 4.25
N LEU A 295 17.86 -10.86 5.05
CA LEU A 295 18.47 -9.62 4.59
C LEU A 295 19.99 -9.70 4.74
N ASN A 296 20.71 -9.10 3.80
CA ASN A 296 22.12 -8.82 4.00
C ASN A 296 22.30 -7.59 4.92
N PRO A 297 23.52 -7.35 5.46
CA PRO A 297 23.73 -6.26 6.42
C PRO A 297 23.34 -4.88 5.88
N GLN A 298 23.61 -4.59 4.61
CA GLN A 298 23.31 -3.30 3.98
C GLN A 298 21.80 -3.10 3.81
N ALA A 299 21.07 -4.16 3.41
CA ALA A 299 19.62 -4.13 3.28
C ALA A 299 18.95 -3.98 4.65
N TYR A 300 19.45 -4.68 5.67
CA TYR A 300 18.98 -4.51 7.05
C TYR A 300 19.16 -3.08 7.54
N GLN A 301 20.33 -2.47 7.34
CA GLN A 301 20.57 -1.08 7.72
C GLN A 301 19.58 -0.12 7.05
N TYR A 302 19.36 -0.29 5.74
CA TYR A 302 18.39 0.51 4.99
C TYR A 302 16.97 0.36 5.55
N PHE A 303 16.45 -0.88 5.64
CA PHE A 303 15.08 -1.11 6.12
C PHE A 303 14.91 -0.76 7.60
N LYS A 304 15.96 -0.87 8.41
CA LYS A 304 15.93 -0.44 9.81
C LYS A 304 15.79 1.08 9.91
N GLN A 305 16.60 1.83 9.17
CA GLN A 305 16.47 3.28 9.12
C GLN A 305 15.10 3.69 8.59
N PHE A 306 14.59 2.98 7.58
CA PHE A 306 13.27 3.28 7.01
C PHE A 306 12.13 3.01 8.02
N GLU A 307 12.18 1.87 8.73
CA GLU A 307 11.27 1.56 9.84
C GLU A 307 11.33 2.65 10.92
N GLU A 308 12.53 3.07 11.32
CA GLU A 308 12.72 4.07 12.37
C GLU A 308 12.20 5.46 11.99
N GLN A 309 12.29 5.85 10.73
CA GLN A 309 11.82 7.16 10.26
C GLN A 309 10.32 7.19 9.97
N THR A 310 9.73 6.08 9.53
CA THR A 310 8.32 6.03 9.11
C THR A 310 7.36 5.57 10.20
N GLN A 311 7.82 4.69 11.09
CA GLN A 311 6.96 4.05 12.10
C GLN A 311 7.21 4.54 13.53
N LYS A 312 8.34 5.21 13.81
CA LYS A 312 8.55 5.90 15.09
C LYS A 312 8.25 7.38 14.92
N THR A 313 7.02 7.78 15.27
CA THR A 313 6.61 9.18 15.28
C THR A 313 6.47 9.70 16.72
N GLY A 314 7.00 10.89 17.00
CA GLY A 314 6.25 11.90 17.77
C GLY A 314 6.85 12.45 19.07
N SER A 315 8.17 12.43 19.28
CA SER A 315 8.79 13.17 20.39
C SER A 315 9.46 14.46 19.90
N LEU A 316 9.36 15.54 20.69
CA LEU A 316 10.11 16.80 20.49
C LEU A 316 11.64 16.61 20.49
N ALA A 317 12.13 15.42 20.86
CA ALA A 317 13.53 15.02 20.86
C ALA A 317 13.87 13.96 19.78
N ASP A 318 12.99 13.74 18.79
CA ASP A 318 13.30 12.83 17.68
C ASP A 318 14.49 13.38 16.89
N SER A 319 15.45 12.50 16.57
CA SER A 319 16.60 12.88 15.76
C SER A 319 16.13 13.35 14.38
N PRO A 320 16.72 14.42 13.81
CA PRO A 320 16.30 14.91 12.49
C PRO A 320 16.36 13.77 11.46
N PRO A 321 15.39 13.68 10.53
CA PRO A 321 15.37 12.63 9.52
C PRO A 321 16.69 12.62 8.74
N ALA A 322 17.41 11.50 8.77
CA ALA A 322 18.60 11.30 7.95
C ALA A 322 18.18 10.93 6.53
N ALA A 323 18.87 11.43 5.51
CA ALA A 323 18.62 11.02 4.13
C ALA A 323 18.78 9.49 4.00
N LEU A 324 17.72 8.79 3.61
CA LEU A 324 17.73 7.34 3.36
C LEU A 324 18.52 7.08 2.06
N GLY A 325 19.81 6.85 2.20
CA GLY A 325 20.68 6.43 1.09
C GLY A 325 20.26 5.04 0.60
N GLY A 326 19.71 4.99 -0.61
CA GLY A 326 19.43 3.74 -1.31
C GLY A 326 20.70 3.04 -1.79
N ASN A 327 20.54 1.92 -2.49
CA ASN A 327 21.67 1.24 -3.14
C ASN A 327 21.69 1.43 -4.66
N ILE A 328 20.96 2.42 -5.19
CA ILE A 328 20.83 2.70 -6.62
C ILE A 328 21.41 4.07 -6.91
N HIS A 329 22.18 4.18 -7.99
CA HIS A 329 22.86 5.40 -8.39
C HIS A 329 22.88 5.57 -9.91
N ASN A 330 22.86 6.83 -10.35
CA ASN A 330 23.14 7.18 -11.73
C ASN A 330 24.64 6.95 -12.02
N ARG A 331 24.94 6.38 -13.18
CA ARG A 331 26.32 6.08 -13.62
C ARG A 331 27.11 7.32 -14.05
N ALA A 332 26.42 8.36 -14.50
CA ALA A 332 27.03 9.60 -14.98
C ALA A 332 27.08 10.69 -13.88
N ASP A 333 26.15 10.67 -12.93
CA ASP A 333 26.07 11.64 -11.84
C ASP A 333 25.80 10.96 -10.49
N ALA A 334 26.83 10.80 -9.67
CA ALA A 334 26.70 10.22 -8.34
C ALA A 334 26.02 11.15 -7.31
N GLN A 335 25.75 12.42 -7.66
CA GLN A 335 25.06 13.38 -6.79
C GLN A 335 23.55 13.43 -7.05
N GLU A 336 23.06 12.75 -8.08
CA GLU A 336 21.62 12.66 -8.34
C GLU A 336 20.91 11.88 -7.22
N GLY A 337 19.84 12.46 -6.68
CA GLY A 337 19.06 11.85 -5.62
C GLY A 337 18.19 10.71 -6.12
N VAL A 338 18.57 9.48 -5.78
CA VAL A 338 17.75 8.27 -5.99
C VAL A 338 17.42 7.65 -4.63
N VAL A 339 16.14 7.37 -4.41
CA VAL A 339 15.62 6.77 -3.19
C VAL A 339 15.04 5.40 -3.50
N GLY A 340 14.99 4.55 -2.48
CA GLY A 340 14.51 3.18 -2.59
C GLY A 340 15.64 2.18 -2.56
N TYR A 341 15.30 0.90 -2.70
CA TYR A 341 16.26 -0.18 -2.52
C TYR A 341 15.93 -1.36 -3.41
N PHE A 342 16.95 -1.90 -4.07
CA PHE A 342 16.89 -3.18 -4.76
C PHE A 342 17.53 -4.25 -3.88
N THR A 343 16.85 -5.37 -3.63
CA THR A 343 17.42 -6.47 -2.84
C THR A 343 17.12 -7.84 -3.43
N ALA A 344 17.79 -8.87 -2.90
CA ALA A 344 17.57 -10.27 -3.25
C ALA A 344 17.56 -11.11 -1.98
N SER A 345 16.48 -11.88 -1.78
CA SER A 345 16.23 -12.58 -0.53
C SER A 345 15.53 -13.91 -0.78
N ALA A 346 16.01 -14.98 -0.12
CA ALA A 346 15.23 -16.21 -0.05
C ALA A 346 13.99 -15.99 0.84
N VAL A 347 12.90 -16.67 0.51
CA VAL A 347 11.61 -16.58 1.21
C VAL A 347 11.23 -17.93 1.81
N SER A 348 11.11 -17.98 3.13
CA SER A 348 10.38 -19.03 3.86
C SER A 348 8.98 -18.50 4.14
N SER A 349 7.94 -19.24 3.80
CA SER A 349 6.56 -18.79 3.96
C SER A 349 5.69 -19.89 4.52
N THR A 350 4.69 -19.49 5.29
CA THR A 350 3.67 -20.39 5.83
C THR A 350 2.32 -19.72 5.75
N ARG A 351 1.28 -20.52 5.50
CA ARG A 351 -0.10 -20.05 5.47
C ARG A 351 -0.83 -20.53 6.71
N TYR A 352 -1.61 -19.65 7.30
CA TYR A 352 -2.35 -19.86 8.52
C TYR A 352 -3.82 -19.53 8.29
N TRP A 353 -4.69 -20.50 8.59
CA TRP A 353 -6.14 -20.28 8.59
C TRP A 353 -6.54 -19.71 9.95
N LEU A 354 -6.98 -18.46 9.97
CA LEU A 354 -7.37 -17.75 11.16
C LEU A 354 -8.90 -17.84 11.32
N ASP A 355 -9.36 -18.65 12.27
CA ASP A 355 -10.80 -18.86 12.51
C ASP A 355 -11.48 -17.73 13.29
N ARG A 356 -10.68 -16.92 14.03
CA ARG A 356 -11.11 -15.78 14.86
C ARG A 356 -12.06 -16.14 16.01
N THR A 357 -12.11 -17.41 16.42
CA THR A 357 -12.96 -17.88 17.51
C THR A 357 -12.58 -17.33 18.89
N ASP A 358 -11.34 -16.83 19.03
CA ASP A 358 -10.80 -16.19 20.23
C ASP A 358 -11.09 -14.69 20.32
N ALA A 359 -11.74 -14.10 19.31
CA ALA A 359 -12.00 -12.66 19.27
C ALA A 359 -13.03 -12.25 20.34
N THR A 360 -12.67 -11.24 21.13
CA THR A 360 -13.49 -10.74 22.27
C THR A 360 -14.14 -9.38 22.04
N LYS A 361 -13.75 -8.66 20.97
CA LYS A 361 -14.41 -7.42 20.53
C LYS A 361 -15.27 -7.70 19.31
N LEU A 362 -16.13 -6.75 18.95
CA LEU A 362 -16.75 -6.70 17.63
C LEU A 362 -15.72 -6.19 16.61
N PRO A 363 -15.72 -6.70 15.37
CA PRO A 363 -14.86 -6.19 14.31
C PRO A 363 -15.19 -4.72 14.00
N LEU A 364 -14.25 -3.98 13.41
CA LEU A 364 -14.47 -2.56 13.09
C LEU A 364 -15.74 -2.34 12.27
N GLY A 365 -16.02 -3.26 11.34
CA GLY A 365 -17.17 -3.19 10.46
C GLY A 365 -18.52 -3.59 11.04
N ALA A 366 -18.57 -4.15 12.25
CA ALA A 366 -19.82 -4.67 12.82
C ALA A 366 -20.85 -3.58 13.15
N SER A 367 -20.40 -2.38 13.46
CA SER A 367 -21.28 -1.25 13.77
C SER A 367 -20.69 0.07 13.27
N ASP A 368 -21.50 0.84 12.53
CA ASP A 368 -21.21 2.25 12.28
C ASP A 368 -21.83 3.13 13.40
N PRO A 369 -21.66 4.46 13.38
CA PRO A 369 -22.29 5.35 14.36
C PRO A 369 -23.82 5.27 14.42
N ALA A 370 -24.49 4.72 13.40
CA ALA A 370 -25.94 4.53 13.33
C ALA A 370 -26.40 3.11 13.75
N GLY A 371 -25.48 2.15 13.89
CA GLY A 371 -25.74 0.80 14.39
C GLY A 371 -25.16 -0.31 13.50
N ALA A 372 -25.69 -1.53 13.64
CA ALA A 372 -25.32 -2.64 12.78
C ALA A 372 -25.96 -2.50 11.39
N SER A 373 -25.17 -2.68 10.33
CA SER A 373 -25.61 -2.52 8.93
C SER A 373 -26.79 -3.40 8.54
N GLY A 374 -26.83 -4.63 9.05
CA GLY A 374 -27.78 -5.67 8.62
C GLY A 374 -27.54 -6.20 7.20
N LEU A 375 -26.65 -5.58 6.41
CA LEU A 375 -26.26 -6.03 5.09
C LEU A 375 -25.17 -7.12 5.17
N PRO A 376 -25.32 -8.26 4.48
CA PRO A 376 -24.29 -9.29 4.41
C PRO A 376 -22.95 -8.74 3.89
N GLY A 377 -21.85 -9.13 4.54
CA GLY A 377 -20.49 -8.75 4.16
C GLY A 377 -20.17 -7.26 4.25
N ALA A 378 -21.05 -6.46 4.87
CA ALA A 378 -20.83 -5.03 5.05
C ALA A 378 -19.68 -4.72 6.02
N GLU A 379 -19.29 -5.67 6.88
CA GLU A 379 -18.24 -5.46 7.86
C GLU A 379 -16.90 -5.13 7.20
N LEU A 380 -16.41 -6.02 6.33
CA LEU A 380 -15.17 -5.76 5.60
C LEU A 380 -15.28 -4.50 4.74
N PHE A 381 -16.43 -4.30 4.08
CA PHE A 381 -16.65 -3.11 3.27
C PHE A 381 -16.49 -1.83 4.09
N TYR A 382 -17.13 -1.75 5.26
CA TYR A 382 -16.99 -0.63 6.16
C TYR A 382 -15.56 -0.46 6.66
N ALA A 383 -14.90 -1.56 7.04
CA ALA A 383 -13.56 -1.51 7.58
C ALA A 383 -12.52 -1.00 6.55
N LEU A 384 -12.74 -1.27 5.25
CA LEU A 384 -11.88 -0.80 4.16
C LEU A 384 -12.26 0.60 3.64
N ASN A 385 -13.54 0.95 3.64
CA ASN A 385 -14.05 2.17 2.98
C ASN A 385 -14.50 3.28 3.94
N GLY A 386 -14.62 3.01 5.24
CA GLY A 386 -15.09 3.96 6.25
C GLY A 386 -16.56 4.37 6.13
N ARG A 387 -17.36 3.63 5.35
CA ARG A 387 -18.80 3.84 5.17
C ARG A 387 -19.52 2.53 4.91
N GLN A 388 -20.82 2.49 5.17
CA GLN A 388 -21.65 1.36 4.77
C GLN A 388 -21.74 1.24 3.24
N PRO A 389 -21.90 0.01 2.71
CA PRO A 389 -22.23 -0.16 1.31
C PRO A 389 -23.60 0.46 1.05
N ASN A 390 -23.76 1.10 -0.10
CA ASN A 390 -24.99 1.73 -0.56
C ASN A 390 -25.52 0.95 -1.77
N PRO A 391 -26.37 -0.07 -1.56
CA PRO A 391 -26.88 -0.88 -2.66
C PRO A 391 -27.67 -0.03 -3.65
N GLU A 392 -27.61 -0.38 -4.93
CA GLU A 392 -28.48 0.24 -5.92
C GLU A 392 -29.97 0.02 -5.56
N PRO A 393 -30.83 1.07 -5.64
CA PRO A 393 -32.26 0.94 -5.34
C PRO A 393 -32.93 -0.14 -6.20
N SER A 394 -33.75 -0.96 -5.55
CA SER A 394 -34.61 -1.94 -6.23
C SER A 394 -35.98 -1.33 -6.55
N PRO A 395 -36.66 -1.78 -7.62
CA PRO A 395 -38.03 -1.35 -7.94
C PRO A 395 -38.97 -1.50 -6.73
N PRO A 396 -39.87 -0.53 -6.46
CA PRO A 396 -40.29 0.57 -7.35
C PRO A 396 -39.35 1.80 -7.35
N ASN A 397 -38.31 1.82 -6.50
CA ASN A 397 -37.34 2.90 -6.50
C ASN A 397 -36.36 2.73 -7.68
N THR A 398 -35.88 3.85 -8.24
CA THR A 398 -34.95 3.84 -9.36
C THR A 398 -33.62 4.48 -8.99
N PRO A 399 -32.49 4.02 -9.56
CA PRO A 399 -31.22 4.71 -9.42
C PRO A 399 -31.25 6.10 -10.09
N THR A 400 -30.31 6.95 -9.70
CA THR A 400 -30.12 8.30 -10.29
C THR A 400 -29.94 8.25 -11.80
N VAL A 401 -29.23 7.25 -12.31
CA VAL A 401 -29.00 7.03 -13.75
C VAL A 401 -29.84 5.85 -14.21
N GLN A 402 -30.82 6.12 -15.07
CA GLN A 402 -31.69 5.08 -15.62
C GLN A 402 -31.20 4.62 -16.99
N ILE A 403 -31.04 3.30 -17.14
CA ILE A 403 -30.69 2.64 -18.40
C ILE A 403 -31.87 1.79 -18.85
N LEU A 404 -32.29 1.98 -20.10
CA LEU A 404 -33.37 1.20 -20.71
C LEU A 404 -32.82 -0.13 -21.24
N TYR A 405 -33.38 -1.24 -20.77
CA TYR A 405 -33.04 -2.60 -21.21
C TYR A 405 -34.13 -3.15 -22.13
N LYS A 406 -33.74 -3.93 -23.15
CA LYS A 406 -34.68 -4.53 -24.14
C LYS A 406 -35.60 -5.59 -23.51
N SER A 407 -35.17 -6.24 -22.43
CA SER A 407 -35.91 -7.25 -21.68
C SER A 407 -36.12 -6.82 -20.23
N LEU A 408 -37.09 -7.46 -19.55
CA LEU A 408 -37.27 -7.35 -18.10
C LEU A 408 -36.04 -7.93 -17.40
N THR A 409 -35.02 -7.10 -17.15
CA THR A 409 -33.85 -7.46 -16.36
C THR A 409 -34.16 -7.23 -14.88
N THR A 410 -33.80 -8.20 -14.03
CA THR A 410 -33.89 -8.05 -12.58
C THR A 410 -32.76 -7.15 -12.11
N ARG A 411 -33.08 -5.89 -11.79
CA ARG A 411 -32.20 -4.97 -11.07
C ARG A 411 -32.46 -5.04 -9.55
N PRO A 412 -31.46 -4.76 -8.71
CA PRO A 412 -30.11 -4.30 -9.03
C PRO A 412 -29.22 -5.43 -9.57
N PHE A 413 -28.20 -5.07 -10.36
CA PHE A 413 -27.21 -6.05 -10.80
C PHE A 413 -26.23 -6.42 -9.69
N THR A 414 -25.52 -7.52 -9.88
CA THR A 414 -24.34 -7.91 -9.10
C THR A 414 -23.10 -7.74 -9.97
N ALA A 415 -21.94 -7.48 -9.37
CA ALA A 415 -20.69 -7.25 -10.08
C ALA A 415 -19.79 -8.48 -10.11
N ILE A 416 -18.99 -8.63 -11.15
CA ILE A 416 -17.90 -9.62 -11.16
C ILE A 416 -16.74 -9.15 -10.27
N CYS A 417 -16.01 -10.10 -9.67
CA CYS A 417 -14.77 -9.77 -8.98
C CYS A 417 -13.64 -9.57 -10.01
N GLU A 418 -13.20 -8.33 -10.18
CA GLU A 418 -12.04 -8.00 -11.00
C GLU A 418 -10.74 -8.46 -10.29
N SER A 419 -9.79 -9.00 -11.04
CA SER A 419 -8.47 -9.36 -10.51
C SER A 419 -7.54 -8.15 -10.57
N ASN A 420 -7.10 -7.64 -9.43
CA ASN A 420 -6.13 -6.54 -9.31
C ASN A 420 -5.27 -6.70 -8.04
N GLU A 421 -4.49 -5.68 -7.67
CA GLU A 421 -3.58 -5.75 -6.50
C GLU A 421 -4.31 -5.92 -5.16
N ASN A 422 -5.58 -5.48 -5.06
CA ASN A 422 -6.34 -5.45 -3.81
C ASN A 422 -7.45 -6.50 -3.73
N GLN A 423 -7.71 -7.23 -4.82
CA GLN A 423 -8.73 -8.29 -4.84
C GLN A 423 -8.49 -9.32 -5.94
N THR A 424 -8.98 -10.54 -5.72
CA THR A 424 -8.86 -11.63 -6.69
C THR A 424 -10.12 -12.51 -6.73
N PRO A 425 -10.55 -12.95 -7.94
CA PRO A 425 -11.58 -13.98 -8.08
C PRO A 425 -11.01 -15.39 -7.92
N VAL A 426 -9.69 -15.55 -7.83
CA VAL A 426 -9.03 -16.85 -7.75
C VAL A 426 -8.95 -17.27 -6.28
N LYS A 427 -9.51 -18.44 -5.96
CA LYS A 427 -9.47 -19.00 -4.61
C LYS A 427 -8.02 -19.13 -4.12
N PRO A 428 -7.64 -18.48 -2.99
CA PRO A 428 -6.30 -18.58 -2.45
C PRO A 428 -5.95 -20.02 -2.06
N GLU A 429 -4.75 -20.46 -2.38
CA GLU A 429 -4.27 -21.79 -1.99
C GLU A 429 -4.15 -21.89 -0.47
N GLY A 430 -4.85 -22.85 0.14
CA GLY A 430 -4.96 -23.00 1.60
C GLY A 430 -6.25 -22.42 2.19
N TRP A 431 -7.10 -21.77 1.37
CA TRP A 431 -8.43 -21.32 1.78
C TRP A 431 -9.35 -22.50 2.14
N ARG A 432 -10.05 -22.42 3.28
CA ARG A 432 -11.01 -23.43 3.74
C ARG A 432 -12.43 -22.90 3.56
N ASP A 433 -13.31 -23.70 2.95
CA ASP A 433 -14.71 -23.32 2.71
C ASP A 433 -15.60 -23.58 3.94
#